data_AF-A0A6B2LTR6-F1
#
_entry.id   AF-A0A6B2LTR6-F1
#
_cell.length_a   1.000
_cell.length_b   1.000
_cell.length_c   1.000
_cell.angle_alpha   90.00
_cell.angle_beta   90.00
_cell.angle_gamma   90.00
#
_symmetry.space_group_name_H-M   'P 1'
#
loop_
_entity.id
_entity.type
_entity.pdbx_description
1 polymer ?
#
loop_
_entity_poly.entity_id
_entity_poly.type
_entity_poly.pdbx_seq_one_letter_code
_entity_poly.pdbx_strand_id
1 'polypeptide(L)' 'MDILSISTSLYFNFTLSTLDLEGNYFGAEGAKSISQLLLKNVTLTNLNLA' A
#
# COMPACT_ATOMS: atom_id res chain seq x y z
N MET A 1 10.00 -1.35 8.49
CA MET A 1 8.56 -1.04 8.45
C MET A 1 7.84 -2.32 8.06
N ASP A 2 6.84 -2.76 8.82
CA ASP A 2 6.11 -3.98 8.47
C ASP A 2 5.08 -3.65 7.38
N ILE A 3 5.36 -4.06 6.15
CA ILE A 3 4.51 -3.81 4.98
C ILE A 3 3.15 -4.50 5.11
N LEU A 4 3.07 -5.60 5.88
CA LEU A 4 1.79 -6.26 6.21
C LEU A 4 0.88 -5.34 7.02
N SER A 5 1.46 -4.53 7.90
CA SER A 5 0.70 -3.56 8.70
C SER A 5 0.09 -2.49 7.81
N ILE A 6 0.84 -1.96 6.84
CA ILE A 6 0.35 -0.93 5.90
C ILE A 6 -0.77 -1.49 5.02
N SER A 7 -0.56 -2.65 4.40
CA SER A 7 -1.59 -3.26 3.55
C SER A 7 -2.88 -3.55 4.34
N THR A 8 -2.77 -3.99 5.59
CA THR A 8 -3.94 -4.25 6.43
C THR A 8 -4.65 -2.96 6.87
N SER A 9 -3.90 -1.93 7.26
CA SER A 9 -4.48 -0.64 7.65
C SER A 9 -5.20 0.05 6.50
N LEU A 10 -4.61 -0.02 5.30
CA LEU A 10 -5.20 0.59 4.11
C LEU A 10 -6.37 -0.21 3.56
N TYR A 11 -6.43 -1.53 3.78
CA TYR A 11 -7.61 -2.32 3.41
C TYR A 11 -8.91 -1.76 3.99
N PHE A 12 -8.88 -1.32 5.25
CA PHE A 12 -10.03 -0.75 5.96
C PHE A 12 -10.09 0.78 5.88
N ASN A 13 -9.19 1.40 5.13
CA ASN A 13 -9.17 2.84 4.95
C ASN A 13 -9.97 3.21 3.71
N PHE A 14 -11.07 3.92 3.92
CA PHE A 14 -11.97 4.39 2.86
C PHE A 14 -11.91 5.91 2.65
N THR A 15 -10.87 6.58 3.15
CA THR A 15 -10.73 8.04 3.04
C THR A 15 -9.42 8.46 2.40
N LEU A 16 -8.39 7.63 2.48
CA LEU A 16 -7.09 7.92 1.91
C LEU A 16 -7.13 7.71 0.40
N SER A 17 -6.85 8.78 -0.35
CA SER A 17 -6.74 8.77 -1.81
C SER A 17 -5.29 8.76 -2.30
N THR A 18 -4.34 9.21 -1.48
CA THR A 18 -2.92 9.31 -1.85
C THR A 18 -2.04 8.68 -0.79
N LEU A 19 -1.08 7.87 -1.23
CA LEU A 19 -0.05 7.28 -0.39
C LEU A 19 1.31 7.42 -1.07
N ASP A 20 2.27 7.98 -0.33
CA ASP A 20 3.65 8.09 -0.76
C ASP A 20 4.54 7.17 0.07
N LEU A 21 5.23 6.26 -0.61
CA LEU A 21 6.22 5.36 -0.01
C LEU A 21 7.55 5.39 -0.76
N GLU A 22 7.85 6.48 -1.48
CA GLU A 22 9.12 6.67 -2.19
C GLU A 22 10.33 6.39 -1.28
N GLY A 23 11.37 5.79 -1.86
CA GLY A 23 12.63 5.50 -1.17
C GLY A 23 12.57 4.35 -0.15
N ASN A 24 11.46 3.60 -0.09
CA ASN A 24 11.36 2.42 0.78
C ASN A 24 11.69 1.12 0.04
N TYR A 25 12.48 0.25 0.68
CA TYR A 25 12.75 -1.09 0.16
C TYR A 25 11.77 -2.12 0.75
N PHE A 26 10.90 -2.66 -0.10
CA PHE A 26 9.83 -3.60 0.30
C PHE A 26 10.19 -5.07 0.11
N GLY A 27 11.18 -5.38 -0.74
CA GLY A 27 11.44 -6.74 -1.19
C GLY A 27 10.24 -7.41 -1.89
N ALA A 28 10.38 -8.69 -2.21
CA ALA A 28 9.34 -9.44 -2.93
C ALA A 28 8.03 -9.59 -2.14
N GLU A 29 8.11 -9.86 -0.84
CA GLU A 29 6.92 -10.01 0.02
C GLU A 29 6.16 -8.69 0.21
N GLY A 30 6.87 -7.56 0.29
CA GLY A 30 6.22 -6.27 0.34
C GLY A 30 5.59 -5.85 -0.98
N ALA A 31 6.23 -6.15 -2.12
CA ALA A 31 5.61 -5.94 -3.43
C ALA A 31 4.32 -6.77 -3.61
N LYS A 32 4.32 -8.02 -3.14
CA LYS A 32 3.13 -8.88 -3.11
C LYS A 32 2.03 -8.31 -2.21
N SER A 33 2.38 -7.81 -1.02
CA SER A 33 1.44 -7.20 -0.08
C SER A 33 0.82 -5.91 -0.64
N ILE A 34 1.60 -5.08 -1.32
CA ILE A 34 1.11 -3.87 -2.01
C ILE A 34 0.18 -4.26 -3.17
N SER A 35 0.53 -5.29 -3.95
CA SER A 35 -0.34 -5.76 -5.03
C SER A 35 -1.69 -6.26 -4.51
N GLN A 36 -1.71 -6.99 -3.41
CA GLN A 36 -2.94 -7.46 -2.76
C GLN A 36 -3.78 -6.31 -2.20
N LEU A 37 -3.13 -5.27 -1.64
CA LEU A 37 -3.79 -4.06 -1.21
C LEU A 37 -4.51 -3.38 -2.38
N LEU A 38 -3.81 -3.16 -3.49
CA LEU A 38 -4.33 -2.43 -4.66
C LEU A 38 -5.53 -3.12 -5.32
N LEU A 39 -5.63 -4.45 -5.21
CA LEU A 39 -6.80 -5.20 -5.69
C LEU A 39 -8.06 -4.97 -4.86
N LYS A 40 -7.94 -4.46 -3.63
CA LYS A 40 -9.03 -4.42 -2.66
C LYS A 40 -9.36 -3.03 -2.15
N ASN A 41 -8.39 -2.14 -2.05
CA ASN A 41 -8.64 -0.76 -1.68
C ASN A 41 -9.31 -0.03 -2.86
N VAL A 42 -10.46 0.59 -2.62
CA VAL A 42 -11.28 1.27 -3.64
C VAL A 42 -11.16 2.80 -3.61
N THR A 43 -10.38 3.36 -2.68
CA THR A 43 -10.28 4.81 -2.46
C THR A 43 -8.92 5.39 -2.81
N LEU A 44 -7.87 4.57 -2.74
CA LEU A 44 -6.51 4.94 -3.08
C LEU A 44 -6.39 5.09 -4.59
N THR A 45 -6.23 6.32 -5.05
CA THR A 45 -6.09 6.69 -6.47
C THR A 45 -4.65 6.99 -6.86
N ASN A 46 -3.80 7.30 -5.89
CA ASN A 46 -2.42 7.70 -6.10
C ASN A 46 -1.49 6.94 -5.15
N LEU A 47 -0.53 6.22 -5.72
CA LEU A 47 0.50 5.50 -4.99
C LEU A 47 1.88 5.83 -5.59
N ASN A 48 2.77 6.41 -4.79
CA ASN A 48 4.17 6.63 -5.16
C ASN A 48 5.06 5.54 -4.53
N LEU A 49 5.82 4.83 -5.36
CA LEU A 49 6.75 3.76 -4.97
C LEU A 49 8.17 3.98 -5.52
N ALA A 50 8.46 5.16 -6.07
CA ALA A 50 9.72 5.45 -6.74
C ALA A 50 10.95 5.27 -5.83
#